data_AF-I0YWY3-F1
#
_entry.id   AF-I0YWY3-F1
#
_cell.length_a   1.000
_cell.length_b   1.000
_cell.length_c   1.000
_cell.angle_alpha   90.00
_cell.angle_beta   90.00
_cell.angle_gamma   90.00
#
_symmetry.space_group_name_H-M   'P 1'
#
loop_
_entity.id
_entity.type
_entity.pdbx_description
1 polymer ?
#
loop_
_entity_poly.entity_id
_entity_poly.type
_entity_poly.pdbx_seq_one_letter_code
_entity_poly.pdbx_strand_id
1 'polypeptide(L)'
;ISKFATKAATTFAPRASGASKNPAFKGSLLYTVFEVQAWLFLVIGGLLSFNIIFPSDEPNIARLLGMWSIWMFTIPALRARDCSAAEKEALNYLFLLVPILNVSLPFLWKSFPFIYSADVVALAALYTWKVGLPFGDKETS
;
A
#
# COMPACT_ATOMS: atom_id res chain seq x y z
N ILE A 1 17.71 46.75 10.93
CA ILE A 1 17.92 45.32 10.57
C ILE A 1 18.43 45.28 9.13
N SER A 2 19.58 44.65 8.86
CA SER A 2 20.16 44.64 7.51
C SER A 2 19.35 43.72 6.58
N LYS A 3 19.17 44.11 5.31
CA LYS A 3 18.50 43.27 4.29
C LYS A 3 19.11 41.86 4.20
N PHE A 4 20.39 41.73 4.53
CA PHE A 4 21.10 40.47 4.60
C PHE A 4 20.61 39.57 5.74
N ALA A 5 20.44 40.11 6.94
CA ALA A 5 19.87 39.39 8.08
C ALA A 5 18.43 38.93 7.79
N THR A 6 17.63 39.77 7.12
CA THR A 6 16.27 39.40 6.68
C THR A 6 16.28 38.29 5.63
N LYS A 7 17.17 38.35 4.62
CA LYS A 7 17.32 37.27 3.62
C LYS A 7 17.81 35.96 4.22
N ALA A 8 18.81 36.02 5.11
CA ALA A 8 19.30 34.84 5.82
C ALA A 8 18.18 34.24 6.69
N ALA A 9 17.46 35.07 7.44
CA ALA A 9 16.33 34.62 8.24
C ALA A 9 15.21 34.00 7.39
N THR A 10 14.91 34.49 6.18
CA THR A 10 13.90 33.86 5.31
C THR A 10 14.35 32.57 4.64
N THR A 11 15.66 32.40 4.38
CA THR A 11 16.23 31.18 3.78
C THR A 11 16.36 30.05 4.81
N PHE A 12 16.66 30.39 6.06
CA PHE A 12 16.87 29.42 7.15
C PHE A 12 15.73 29.35 8.16
N ALA A 13 14.74 30.25 8.08
CA ALA A 13 13.48 30.02 8.76
C ALA A 13 12.94 28.69 8.22
N PRO A 14 12.54 27.75 9.10
CA PRO A 14 11.73 26.64 8.67
C PRO A 14 10.59 27.27 7.89
N ARG A 15 10.45 26.97 6.58
CA ARG A 15 9.14 27.12 5.95
C ARG A 15 8.22 26.44 6.93
N ALA A 16 7.25 27.19 7.47
CA ALA A 16 6.26 26.61 8.33
C ALA A 16 5.83 25.33 7.62
N SER A 17 6.17 24.18 8.20
CA SER A 17 5.63 22.89 7.84
C SER A 17 4.19 22.95 8.34
N GLY A 18 3.41 23.91 7.82
CA GLY A 18 1.98 23.82 7.82
C GLY A 18 1.73 22.55 7.05
N ALA A 19 1.20 21.55 7.75
CA ALA A 19 0.88 20.25 7.22
C ALA A 19 0.33 20.41 5.81
N SER A 20 1.19 20.22 4.80
CA SER A 20 0.78 20.28 3.42
C SER A 20 -0.20 19.13 3.29
N LYS A 21 -1.49 19.45 3.14
CA LYS A 21 -2.54 18.45 2.93
C LYS A 21 -2.05 17.51 1.84
N ASN A 22 -2.19 16.20 2.05
CA ASN A 22 -1.62 15.18 1.17
C ASN A 22 -1.86 15.57 -0.31
N PRO A 23 -0.80 15.77 -1.13
CA PRO A 23 -0.98 16.21 -2.52
C PRO A 23 -1.71 15.17 -3.39
N ALA A 24 -1.76 13.91 -2.93
CA ALA A 24 -2.58 12.86 -3.51
C ALA A 24 -4.02 12.88 -2.95
N PHE A 25 -4.67 14.04 -2.93
CA PHE A 25 -6.08 14.16 -2.57
C PHE A 25 -6.99 13.63 -3.67
N LYS A 26 -8.22 13.23 -3.31
CA LYS A 26 -9.20 12.68 -4.26
C LYS A 26 -9.45 13.64 -5.42
N GLY A 27 -9.20 13.17 -6.65
CA GLY A 27 -9.32 13.97 -7.88
C GLY A 27 -7.99 14.57 -8.38
N SER A 28 -6.89 14.44 -7.65
CA SER A 28 -5.57 14.81 -8.15
C SER A 28 -4.96 13.69 -9.03
N LEU A 29 -4.05 14.07 -9.93
CA LEU A 29 -3.32 13.09 -10.75
C LEU A 29 -2.57 12.07 -9.89
N LEU A 30 -1.95 12.53 -8.79
CA LEU A 30 -1.20 11.65 -7.89
C LEU A 30 -2.11 10.61 -7.21
N TYR A 31 -3.34 11.00 -6.84
CA TYR A 31 -4.32 10.06 -6.31
C TYR A 31 -4.62 8.95 -7.32
N THR A 32 -4.90 9.32 -8.57
CA THR A 32 -5.19 8.36 -9.66
C THR A 32 -4.00 7.46 -9.94
N VAL A 33 -2.78 8.00 -9.98
CA VAL A 33 -1.56 7.21 -10.20
C VAL A 33 -1.38 6.16 -9.11
N PHE A 34 -1.52 6.53 -7.84
CA PHE A 34 -1.38 5.58 -6.74
C PHE A 34 -2.49 4.53 -6.72
N GLU A 35 -3.72 4.91 -7.05
CA GLU A 35 -4.83 3.96 -7.14
C GLU A 35 -4.63 2.95 -8.27
N VAL A 36 -4.28 3.42 -9.48
CA VAL A 36 -3.98 2.54 -10.62
C VAL A 36 -2.76 1.66 -10.31
N GLN A 37 -1.71 2.21 -9.72
CA GLN A 37 -0.54 1.46 -9.30
C GLN A 37 -0.91 0.32 -8.35
N ALA A 38 -1.74 0.59 -7.34
CA ALA A 38 -2.18 -0.42 -6.40
C ALA A 38 -2.90 -1.59 -7.10
N TRP A 39 -3.89 -1.28 -7.94
CA TRP A 39 -4.63 -2.30 -8.68
C TRP A 39 -3.76 -3.07 -9.66
N LEU A 40 -2.86 -2.38 -10.35
CA LEU A 40 -1.94 -2.98 -11.32
C LEU A 40 -1.03 -4.00 -10.64
N PHE A 41 -0.40 -3.63 -9.52
CA PHE A 41 0.50 -4.54 -8.80
C PHE A 41 -0.22 -5.62 -8.01
N LEU A 42 -1.47 -5.39 -7.59
CA LEU A 42 -2.32 -6.47 -7.09
C LEU A 42 -2.49 -7.53 -8.18
N VAL A 43 -2.97 -7.15 -9.38
CA VAL A 43 -3.26 -8.10 -10.47
C VAL A 43 -1.98 -8.76 -11.00
N ILE A 44 -0.97 -7.99 -11.38
CA ILE A 44 0.30 -8.53 -11.90
C ILE A 44 0.96 -9.43 -10.86
N GLY A 45 0.92 -9.05 -9.59
CA GLY A 45 1.42 -9.85 -8.48
C GLY A 45 0.77 -11.23 -8.41
N GLY A 46 -0.55 -11.28 -8.58
CA GLY A 46 -1.29 -12.54 -8.63
C GLY A 46 -0.89 -13.36 -9.85
N LEU A 47 -0.91 -12.76 -11.04
CA LEU A 47 -0.52 -13.46 -12.27
C LEU A 47 0.90 -14.04 -12.20
N LEU A 48 1.84 -13.34 -11.56
CA LEU A 48 3.19 -13.84 -11.30
C LEU A 48 3.20 -14.97 -10.27
N SER A 49 2.50 -14.82 -9.14
CA SER A 49 2.43 -15.83 -8.07
C SER A 49 1.83 -17.14 -8.56
N PHE A 50 0.79 -17.05 -9.39
CA PHE A 50 0.09 -18.17 -10.02
C PHE A 50 0.80 -18.70 -11.28
N ASN A 51 2.01 -18.21 -11.59
CA ASN A 51 2.85 -18.73 -12.67
C ASN A 51 2.26 -18.51 -14.08
N ILE A 52 1.48 -17.45 -14.30
CA ILE A 52 0.75 -17.20 -15.55
C ILE A 52 1.59 -16.40 -16.56
N ILE A 53 2.26 -15.32 -16.14
CA ILE A 53 2.99 -14.42 -17.07
C ILE A 53 4.39 -14.96 -17.43
N PHE A 54 5.02 -15.72 -16.53
CA PHE A 54 6.33 -16.35 -16.76
C PHE A 54 6.36 -17.77 -16.20
N PRO A 55 5.73 -18.73 -16.89
CA PRO A 55 5.59 -20.09 -16.39
C PRO A 55 6.96 -20.75 -16.22
N SER A 56 7.17 -21.32 -15.04
CA SER A 56 8.36 -22.09 -14.69
C SER A 56 8.02 -23.17 -13.66
N ASP A 57 8.63 -24.34 -13.80
CA ASP A 57 8.48 -25.45 -12.86
C ASP A 57 9.33 -25.25 -11.60
N GLU A 58 10.31 -24.34 -11.64
CA GLU A 58 11.19 -24.03 -10.53
C GLU A 58 10.71 -22.79 -9.73
N PRO A 59 11.07 -22.69 -8.44
CA PRO A 59 10.89 -21.45 -7.69
C PRO A 59 11.81 -20.36 -8.29
N ASN A 60 11.21 -19.29 -8.82
CA ASN A 60 11.94 -18.22 -9.50
C ASN A 60 11.65 -16.84 -8.91
N ILE A 61 12.47 -15.86 -9.31
CA ILE A 61 12.38 -14.47 -8.82
C ILE A 61 11.06 -13.80 -9.20
N ALA A 62 10.49 -14.11 -10.35
CA ALA A 62 9.24 -13.50 -10.81
C ALA A 62 8.07 -13.89 -9.89
N ARG A 63 7.99 -15.16 -9.49
CA ARG A 63 6.99 -15.68 -8.55
C ARG A 63 7.19 -15.13 -7.14
N LEU A 64 8.45 -14.98 -6.71
CA LEU A 64 8.80 -14.33 -5.45
C LEU A 64 8.36 -12.86 -5.45
N LEU A 65 8.68 -12.09 -6.49
CA LEU A 65 8.20 -10.71 -6.63
C LEU A 65 6.67 -10.64 -6.70
N GLY A 66 6.04 -11.65 -7.30
CA GLY A 66 4.60 -11.84 -7.31
C GLY A 66 4.02 -11.87 -5.90
N MET A 67 4.53 -12.73 -5.02
CA MET A 67 3.99 -12.85 -3.66
C MET A 67 4.22 -11.57 -2.84
N TRP A 68 5.38 -10.92 -3.00
CA TRP A 68 5.74 -9.71 -2.26
C TRP A 68 5.07 -8.43 -2.78
N SER A 69 4.40 -8.50 -3.93
CA SER A 69 3.82 -7.34 -4.61
C SER A 69 2.80 -6.56 -3.79
N ILE A 70 1.99 -7.26 -2.98
CA ILE A 70 0.96 -6.64 -2.14
C ILE A 70 1.62 -5.75 -1.09
N TRP A 71 2.67 -6.25 -0.43
CA TRP A 71 3.41 -5.51 0.58
C TRP A 71 4.24 -4.36 0.00
N MET A 72 4.94 -4.59 -1.12
CA MET A 72 5.90 -3.61 -1.65
C MET A 72 5.26 -2.51 -2.48
N PHE A 73 4.14 -2.80 -3.16
CA PHE A 73 3.57 -1.87 -4.13
C PHE A 73 2.12 -1.53 -3.83
N THR A 74 1.28 -2.52 -3.51
CA THR A 74 -0.16 -2.30 -3.32
C THR A 74 -0.45 -1.50 -2.06
N ILE A 75 -0.01 -1.99 -0.89
CA ILE A 75 -0.25 -1.34 0.41
C ILE A 75 0.38 0.07 0.46
N PRO A 76 1.65 0.29 0.06
CA PRO A 76 2.24 1.62 0.08
C PRO A 76 1.55 2.60 -0.86
N ALA A 77 1.12 2.16 -2.05
CA ALA A 77 0.38 3.01 -2.98
C ALA A 77 -0.98 3.43 -2.40
N LEU A 78 -1.75 2.48 -1.85
CA LEU A 78 -3.02 2.79 -1.18
C LEU A 78 -2.84 3.72 0.01
N ARG A 79 -1.73 3.60 0.76
CA ARG A 79 -1.41 4.48 1.89
C ARG A 79 -0.94 5.88 1.44
N ALA A 80 -0.33 5.98 0.26
CA ALA A 80 0.20 7.24 -0.25
C ALA A 80 -0.90 8.21 -0.70
N ARG A 81 -2.05 7.70 -1.17
CA ARG A 81 -3.21 8.53 -1.47
C ARG A 81 -3.89 9.06 -0.20
N ASP A 82 -4.67 10.11 -0.34
CA ASP A 82 -5.47 10.62 0.77
C ASP A 82 -6.59 9.62 1.07
N CYS A 83 -6.50 9.01 2.24
CA CYS A 83 -7.39 7.96 2.74
C CYS A 83 -8.01 8.39 4.08
N SER A 84 -9.18 7.81 4.37
CA SER A 84 -9.86 8.02 5.66
C SER A 84 -8.99 7.51 6.80
N ALA A 85 -9.25 7.98 8.03
CA ALA A 85 -8.51 7.50 9.21
C ALA A 85 -8.64 5.98 9.38
N ALA A 86 -9.83 5.43 9.15
CA ALA A 86 -10.08 4.00 9.24
C ALA A 86 -9.30 3.18 8.20
N GLU A 87 -9.22 3.67 6.96
CA GLU A 87 -8.42 3.03 5.91
C GLU A 87 -6.91 3.11 6.20
N LYS A 88 -6.43 4.25 6.69
CA LYS A 88 -5.02 4.40 7.12
C LYS A 88 -4.65 3.39 8.19
N GLU A 89 -5.52 3.20 9.18
CA GLU A 89 -5.31 2.21 10.23
C GLU A 89 -5.29 0.77 9.69
N ALA A 90 -6.21 0.43 8.77
CA ALA A 90 -6.22 -0.88 8.12
C ALA A 90 -4.90 -1.14 7.37
N LEU A 91 -4.43 -0.16 6.60
CA LEU A 91 -3.19 -0.24 5.83
C LEU A 91 -1.95 -0.32 6.73
N ASN A 92 -1.94 0.37 7.87
CA ASN A 92 -0.85 0.26 8.85
C ASN A 92 -0.77 -1.15 9.45
N TYR A 93 -1.92 -1.76 9.78
CA TYR A 93 -1.96 -3.16 10.23
C TYR A 93 -1.50 -4.12 9.13
N LEU A 94 -1.97 -3.93 7.91
CA LEU A 94 -1.57 -4.76 6.76
C LEU A 94 -0.07 -4.66 6.47
N PHE A 95 0.50 -3.46 6.57
CA PHE A 95 1.92 -3.23 6.33
C PHE A 95 2.81 -4.03 7.29
N LEU A 96 2.35 -4.29 8.52
CA LEU A 96 3.03 -5.14 9.49
C LEU A 96 2.65 -6.62 9.36
N LEU A 97 1.37 -6.93 9.12
CA LEU A 97 0.84 -8.28 9.08
C LEU A 97 1.35 -9.07 7.87
N VAL A 98 1.30 -8.48 6.68
CA VAL A 98 1.69 -9.16 5.42
C VAL A 98 3.13 -9.69 5.44
N PRO A 99 4.18 -8.94 5.83
CA PRO A 99 5.53 -9.49 5.86
C PRO A 99 5.66 -10.62 6.88
N ILE A 100 4.92 -10.56 7.99
CA ILE A 100 4.87 -11.66 8.97
C ILE A 100 4.25 -12.90 8.33
N LEU A 101 3.13 -12.77 7.60
CA LEU A 101 2.53 -13.88 6.85
C LEU A 101 3.49 -14.43 5.79
N ASN A 102 4.13 -13.56 5.01
CA ASN A 102 5.01 -13.96 3.90
C ASN A 102 6.28 -14.66 4.36
N VAL A 103 6.77 -14.35 5.57
CA VAL A 103 7.89 -15.06 6.17
C VAL A 103 7.45 -16.33 6.90
N SER A 104 6.29 -16.33 7.57
CA SER A 104 5.84 -17.45 8.42
C SER A 104 5.13 -18.57 7.65
N LEU A 105 4.28 -18.27 6.68
CA LEU A 105 3.50 -19.25 5.92
C LEU A 105 4.35 -20.26 5.12
N PRO A 106 5.51 -19.89 4.52
CA PRO A 106 6.38 -20.86 3.84
C PRO A 106 6.84 -22.03 4.71
N PHE A 107 6.86 -21.87 6.05
CA PHE A 107 7.19 -22.97 6.96
C PHE A 107 6.07 -24.01 7.06
N LEU A 108 4.84 -23.64 6.75
CA LEU A 108 3.67 -24.53 6.69
C LEU A 108 3.45 -25.07 5.27
N TRP A 109 3.43 -24.18 4.28
CA TRP A 109 3.20 -24.52 2.88
C TRP A 109 4.06 -23.65 1.95
N LYS A 110 5.04 -24.28 1.31
CA LYS A 110 5.97 -23.64 0.36
C LYS A 110 5.29 -23.38 -1.00
N SER A 111 4.34 -22.44 -1.05
CA SER A 111 3.56 -22.14 -2.25
C SER A 111 3.34 -20.64 -2.43
N PHE A 112 3.93 -20.05 -3.47
CA PHE A 112 3.73 -18.65 -3.85
C PHE A 112 2.25 -18.24 -4.00
N PRO A 113 1.40 -18.97 -4.76
CA PRO A 113 0.00 -18.58 -4.91
C PRO A 113 -0.79 -18.70 -3.60
N PHE A 114 -0.44 -19.65 -2.74
CA PHE A 114 -1.07 -19.79 -1.43
C PHE A 114 -0.78 -18.57 -0.54
N ILE A 115 0.49 -18.16 -0.47
CA ILE A 115 0.91 -17.01 0.34
C ILE A 115 0.30 -15.71 -0.21
N TYR A 116 0.37 -15.50 -1.53
CA TYR A 116 -0.28 -14.35 -2.16
C TYR A 116 -1.80 -14.32 -1.89
N SER A 117 -2.47 -15.48 -1.94
CA SER A 117 -3.90 -15.56 -1.64
C SER A 117 -4.21 -15.21 -0.18
N ALA A 118 -3.35 -15.62 0.75
CA ALA A 118 -3.47 -15.24 2.16
C ALA A 118 -3.34 -13.71 2.34
N ASP A 119 -2.44 -13.07 1.60
CA ASP A 119 -2.30 -11.61 1.59
C ASP A 119 -3.55 -10.91 1.04
N VAL A 120 -4.14 -11.42 -0.04
CA VAL A 120 -5.41 -10.90 -0.60
C VAL A 120 -6.54 -11.03 0.41
N VAL A 121 -6.64 -12.18 1.09
CA VAL A 121 -7.64 -12.41 2.14
C VAL A 121 -7.41 -11.47 3.31
N ALA A 122 -6.16 -11.28 3.76
CA ALA A 122 -5.83 -10.34 4.82
C ALA A 122 -6.20 -8.90 4.45
N LEU A 123 -5.85 -8.47 3.23
CA LEU A 123 -6.21 -7.17 2.66
C LEU A 123 -7.73 -6.97 2.70
N ALA A 124 -8.50 -7.91 2.15
CA ALA A 124 -9.96 -7.85 2.14
C ALA A 124 -10.56 -7.87 3.55
N ALA A 125 -10.05 -8.71 4.45
CA ALA A 125 -10.54 -8.84 5.82
C ALA A 125 -10.32 -7.54 6.62
N LEU A 126 -9.14 -6.93 6.54
CA LEU A 126 -8.86 -5.68 7.25
C LEU A 126 -9.61 -4.49 6.64
N TYR A 127 -9.77 -4.44 5.32
CA TYR A 127 -10.60 -3.43 4.67
C TYR A 127 -12.07 -3.56 5.08
N THR A 128 -12.65 -4.76 5.02
CA THR A 128 -14.05 -4.99 5.41
C THR A 128 -14.28 -4.71 6.90
N TRP A 129 -13.31 -5.04 7.77
CA TRP A 129 -13.42 -4.78 9.20
C TRP A 129 -13.33 -3.29 9.56
N LYS A 130 -12.36 -2.57 8.98
CA LYS A 130 -12.08 -1.17 9.35
C LYS A 130 -12.85 -0.14 8.53
N VAL A 131 -13.01 -0.37 7.23
CA VAL A 131 -13.66 0.58 6.29
C VAL A 131 -15.14 0.26 6.12
N GLY A 132 -15.55 -0.99 6.38
CA GLY A 132 -16.90 -1.48 6.11
C GLY A 132 -17.00 -2.15 4.74
N LEU A 133 -18.03 -2.98 4.56
CA LEU A 133 -18.39 -3.50 3.24
C LEU A 133 -18.80 -2.32 2.34
N PRO A 134 -18.55 -2.35 1.03
CA PRO A 134 -19.11 -1.37 0.09
C PRO A 134 -20.65 -1.34 0.05
N PHE A 135 -21.33 -2.18 0.84
CA PHE A 135 -22.78 -2.30 0.99
C PHE A 135 -23.29 -2.08 2.43
N GLY A 136 -22.45 -1.57 3.32
CA GLY A 136 -22.83 -1.32 4.71
C GLY A 136 -22.44 0.09 5.11
N ASP A 137 -23.39 1.02 4.96
CA ASP A 137 -23.28 2.36 5.50
C ASP A 137 -22.92 2.28 6.98
N LYS A 138 -21.68 2.63 7.30
CA LYS A 138 -21.33 3.11 8.63
C LYS A 138 -21.10 4.60 8.54
N GLU A 139 -22.22 5.32 8.44
CA GLU A 139 -22.29 6.63 9.09
C GLU A 139 -22.01 6.40 10.58
N THR A 140 -20.79 6.67 11.02
CA THR A 140 -20.54 6.93 12.43
C THR A 140 -19.58 8.09 12.55
N SER A 141 -20.18 9.18 13.01
CA SER A 141 -19.70 10.47 13.52
C SER A 141 -18.29 10.55 14.07
#